data_AF-A0A0L6ULM7-F1
#
_entry.id   AF-A0A0L6ULM7-F1
#
_cell.length_a   1.000
_cell.length_b   1.000
_cell.length_c   1.000
_cell.angle_alpha   90.00
_cell.angle_beta   90.00
_cell.angle_gamma   90.00
#
_symmetry.space_group_name_H-M   'P 1'
#
loop_
_entity.id
_entity.type
_entity.pdbx_description
1 polymer ?
#
loop_
_entity_poly.entity_id
_entity_poly.type
_entity_poly.pdbx_seq_one_letter_code
_entity_poly.pdbx_strand_id
1 'polypeptide(L)'
;WSQYHIQWSQYHIQWSRNYQNFYEILQANYKYDVFADIILKHRTHVNKIMRQDGFCAGFRYNLMVRNNTFQCNMFRHDTKVFPNISILWVKEVQEAYSVARANDKLKYPDNPYSSGRPREDWDPPTYGQ
;
A
#
# COMPACT_ATOMS: atom_id res chain seq x y z
N TRP A 1 -0.63 -13.33 -9.86
CA TRP A 1 -0.46 -14.28 -8.75
C TRP A 1 0.91 -14.16 -8.06
N SER A 2 2.05 -14.29 -8.76
CA SER A 2 3.39 -14.18 -8.13
C SER A 2 3.73 -12.80 -7.54
N GLN A 3 3.37 -11.70 -8.21
CA GLN A 3 3.66 -10.33 -7.76
C GLN A 3 2.82 -9.89 -6.55
N TYR A 4 1.64 -10.51 -6.37
CA TYR A 4 0.76 -10.27 -5.21
C TYR A 4 1.42 -10.87 -3.96
N HIS A 5 1.82 -12.14 -4.01
CA HIS A 5 2.43 -12.86 -2.88
C HIS A 5 3.70 -12.17 -2.35
N ILE A 6 4.54 -11.62 -3.24
CA ILE A 6 5.78 -10.90 -2.87
C ILE A 6 5.49 -9.56 -2.18
N GLN A 7 4.41 -8.87 -2.55
CA GLN A 7 4.05 -7.62 -1.89
C GLN A 7 3.43 -7.87 -0.52
N TRP A 8 2.71 -8.99 -0.33
CA TRP A 8 2.11 -9.35 0.95
C TRP A 8 3.05 -9.95 1.98
N SER A 9 4.28 -10.31 1.62
CA SER A 9 5.28 -10.86 2.55
C SER A 9 6.35 -9.85 2.97
N GLN A 10 6.21 -8.57 2.60
CA GLN A 10 7.19 -7.55 2.97
C GLN A 10 7.09 -7.16 4.43
N TYR A 11 8.23 -7.15 5.09
CA TYR A 11 8.43 -6.49 6.38
C TYR A 11 8.24 -4.98 6.27
N HIS A 12 7.82 -4.32 7.36
CA HIS A 12 7.70 -2.86 7.42
C HIS A 12 9.00 -2.14 7.00
N ILE A 13 10.16 -2.65 7.43
CA ILE A 13 11.46 -2.08 7.07
C ILE A 13 11.75 -2.20 5.57
N GLN A 14 11.37 -3.32 4.95
CA GLN A 14 11.56 -3.55 3.52
C GLN A 14 10.63 -2.64 2.72
N TRP A 15 9.36 -2.54 3.10
CA TRP A 15 8.42 -1.61 2.49
C TRP A 15 8.92 -0.16 2.57
N SER A 16 9.37 0.27 3.75
CA SER A 16 9.89 1.63 3.98
C SER A 16 11.10 1.95 3.10
N ARG A 17 12.05 1.00 2.99
CA ARG A 17 13.24 1.14 2.12
C ARG A 17 12.86 1.19 0.65
N ASN A 18 12.00 0.27 0.19
CA ASN A 18 11.53 0.25 -1.19
C ASN A 18 10.85 1.57 -1.58
N TYR A 19 10.04 2.12 -0.68
CA TYR A 19 9.35 3.39 -0.90
C TYR A 19 10.32 4.57 -0.99
N GLN A 20 11.30 4.64 -0.08
CA GLN A 20 12.33 5.68 -0.09
C GLN A 20 13.13 5.65 -1.40
N ASN A 21 13.63 4.48 -1.79
CA ASN A 21 14.39 4.31 -3.02
C ASN A 21 13.56 4.70 -4.25
N PHE A 22 12.28 4.33 -4.29
CA PHE A 22 11.39 4.69 -5.39
C PHE A 22 11.20 6.21 -5.49
N TYR A 23 10.98 6.89 -4.37
CA TYR A 23 10.88 8.35 -4.31
C TYR A 23 12.17 9.04 -4.80
N GLU A 24 13.33 8.59 -4.32
CA GLU A 24 14.63 9.15 -4.70
C GLU A 24 14.90 9.01 -6.19
N ILE A 25 14.60 7.85 -6.78
CA ILE A 25 14.76 7.60 -8.21
C ILE A 25 13.84 8.52 -9.04
N LEU A 26 12.58 8.71 -8.63
CA LEU A 26 11.65 9.60 -9.33
C LEU A 26 12.14 11.05 -9.34
N GLN A 27 12.71 11.51 -8.22
CA GLN A 27 13.19 12.88 -8.08
C GLN A 27 14.54 13.08 -8.77
N ALA A 28 15.54 12.25 -8.44
CA ALA A 28 16.93 12.45 -8.86
C ALA A 28 17.19 12.01 -10.31
N ASN A 29 16.60 10.90 -10.75
CA ASN A 29 16.91 10.32 -12.07
C ASN A 29 15.92 10.78 -13.14
N TYR A 30 14.62 10.79 -12.80
CA TYR A 30 13.57 11.08 -13.78
C TYR A 30 13.04 12.53 -13.72
N LYS A 31 13.36 13.29 -12.67
CA LYS A 31 12.89 14.67 -12.46
C LYS A 31 11.36 14.79 -12.52
N TYR A 32 10.66 13.78 -12.01
CA TYR A 32 9.20 13.74 -11.96
C TYR A 32 8.68 14.32 -10.65
N ASP A 33 8.98 15.59 -10.38
CA ASP A 33 8.74 16.25 -9.10
C ASP A 33 7.27 16.16 -8.64
N VAL A 34 6.33 16.38 -9.58
CA VAL A 34 4.89 16.28 -9.29
C VAL A 34 4.50 14.87 -8.85
N PHE A 35 5.04 13.84 -9.51
CA PHE A 35 4.72 12.46 -9.18
C PHE A 35 5.42 12.03 -7.88
N ALA A 36 6.65 12.50 -7.66
CA ALA A 36 7.37 12.29 -6.41
C ALA A 36 6.61 12.87 -5.21
N ASP A 37 6.05 14.08 -5.32
CA ASP A 37 5.22 14.70 -4.28
C ASP A 37 3.92 13.91 -4.02
N ILE A 38 3.24 13.44 -5.07
CA ILE A 38 2.06 12.58 -4.96
C ILE A 38 2.38 11.30 -4.16
N ILE A 39 3.52 10.66 -4.49
CA ILE A 39 4.01 9.46 -3.81
C ILE A 39 4.37 9.77 -2.35
N LEU A 40 5.04 10.90 -2.07
CA LEU A 40 5.37 11.30 -0.70
C LEU A 40 4.11 11.51 0.17
N LYS A 41 3.08 12.18 -0.37
CA LYS A 41 1.80 12.37 0.32
C LYS A 41 1.10 11.05 0.61
N HIS A 42 1.06 10.13 -0.35
CA HIS A 42 0.52 8.78 -0.15
C HIS A 42 1.27 8.04 0.97
N ARG A 43 2.61 8.10 1.00
CA ARG A 43 3.42 7.53 2.10
C ARG A 43 3.04 8.10 3.45
N THR A 44 2.88 9.42 3.55
CA THR A 44 2.49 10.09 4.80
C THR A 44 1.14 9.59 5.29
N HIS A 45 0.18 9.40 4.39
CA HIS A 45 -1.12 8.80 4.74
C HIS A 45 -0.97 7.37 5.25
N VAL A 46 -0.22 6.51 4.53
CA VAL A 46 0.04 5.13 4.95
C VAL A 46 0.68 5.09 6.34
N ASN A 47 1.73 5.90 6.57
CA ASN A 47 2.42 5.98 7.85
C ASN A 47 1.49 6.44 8.98
N LYS A 48 0.59 7.40 8.70
CA LYS A 48 -0.40 7.86 9.67
C LYS A 48 -1.35 6.72 10.07
N ILE A 49 -1.88 5.98 9.10
CA ILE A 49 -2.74 4.81 9.36
C ILE A 49 -1.96 3.74 10.14
N MET A 50 -0.71 3.45 9.77
CA MET A 50 0.10 2.47 10.52
C MET A 50 0.27 2.83 12.00
N ARG A 51 0.41 4.13 12.31
CA ARG A 51 0.54 4.62 13.69
C ARG A 51 -0.79 4.59 14.46
N GLN A 52 -1.90 4.87 13.79
CA GLN A 52 -3.22 4.97 14.41
C GLN A 52 -3.90 3.60 14.56
N ASP A 53 -3.81 2.79 13.51
CA ASP A 53 -4.63 1.59 13.31
C ASP A 53 -3.78 0.31 13.24
N GLY A 54 -2.46 0.42 13.33
CA GLY A 54 -1.52 -0.68 13.26
C GLY A 54 -0.99 -0.95 11.86
N PHE A 55 0.18 -1.60 11.80
CA PHE A 55 0.94 -1.82 10.57
C PHE A 55 0.09 -2.47 9.47
N CYS A 56 -0.65 -3.53 9.81
CA CYS A 56 -1.46 -4.28 8.83
C CYS A 56 -2.56 -3.43 8.18
N ALA A 57 -3.17 -2.48 8.90
CA ALA A 57 -4.19 -1.60 8.33
C ALA A 57 -3.58 -0.64 7.31
N GLY A 58 -2.49 0.05 7.67
CA GLY A 58 -1.81 0.96 6.75
C GLY A 58 -1.19 0.25 5.55
N PHE A 59 -0.61 -0.93 5.76
CA PHE A 59 -0.05 -1.73 4.68
C PHE A 59 -1.12 -2.21 3.69
N ARG A 60 -2.30 -2.63 4.19
CA ARG A 60 -3.45 -2.99 3.35
C ARG A 60 -3.95 -1.81 2.53
N TYR A 61 -4.10 -0.64 3.14
CA TYR A 61 -4.47 0.59 2.43
C TYR A 61 -3.49 0.90 1.29
N ASN A 62 -2.18 0.82 1.54
CA ASN A 62 -1.17 1.02 0.50
C ASN A 62 -1.36 0.08 -0.70
N LEU A 63 -1.60 -1.21 -0.44
CA LEU A 63 -1.79 -2.21 -1.49
C LEU A 63 -3.09 -2.00 -2.27
N MET A 64 -4.18 -1.60 -1.59
CA MET A 64 -5.45 -1.27 -2.23
C MET A 64 -5.30 -0.10 -3.20
N VAL A 65 -4.74 1.01 -2.73
CA VAL A 65 -4.55 2.22 -3.54
C VAL A 65 -3.65 1.93 -4.73
N ARG A 66 -2.54 1.22 -4.54
CA ARG A 66 -1.65 0.83 -5.64
C ARG A 66 -2.36 -0.08 -6.64
N ASN A 67 -3.07 -1.10 -6.17
CA ASN A 67 -3.81 -2.01 -7.04
C ASN A 67 -4.85 -1.26 -7.88
N ASN A 68 -5.66 -0.41 -7.26
CA ASN A 68 -6.65 0.41 -7.96
C ASN A 68 -5.99 1.36 -8.97
N THR A 69 -4.87 1.97 -8.60
CA THR A 69 -4.14 2.91 -9.47
C THR A 69 -3.60 2.25 -10.73
N PHE A 70 -3.07 1.02 -10.60
CA PHE A 70 -2.54 0.26 -11.75
C PHE A 70 -3.61 -0.50 -12.53
N GLN A 71 -4.80 -0.71 -11.95
CA GLN A 71 -5.94 -1.32 -12.64
C GLN A 71 -6.80 -0.28 -13.40
N CYS A 72 -6.76 1.00 -13.02
CA CYS A 72 -7.47 2.03 -13.75
C CYS A 72 -6.87 2.24 -15.15
N ASN A 73 -7.73 2.26 -16.17
CA ASN A 73 -7.35 2.70 -17.50
C ASN A 73 -6.81 4.13 -17.39
N MET A 74 -5.53 4.31 -17.70
CA MET A 74 -4.85 5.60 -17.67
C MET A 74 -5.44 6.60 -18.66
N PHE A 75 -6.36 6.17 -19.53
CA PHE A 75 -7.01 6.98 -20.55
C PHE A 75 -8.53 6.80 -20.49
N ARG A 76 -9.25 7.92 -20.52
CA ARG A 76 -10.69 7.97 -20.75
C ARG A 76 -10.96 9.04 -21.80
N HIS A 77 -11.51 8.64 -22.96
CA HIS A 77 -11.73 9.53 -24.11
C HIS A 77 -10.49 10.39 -24.44
N ASP A 78 -9.35 9.72 -24.67
CA ASP A 78 -8.02 10.33 -24.94
C ASP A 78 -7.47 11.28 -23.87
N THR A 79 -8.14 11.40 -22.73
CA THR A 79 -7.67 12.17 -21.59
C THR A 79 -6.91 11.26 -20.64
N LYS A 80 -5.68 11.63 -20.26
CA LYS A 80 -4.92 10.92 -19.23
C LYS A 80 -5.61 11.07 -17.87
N VAL A 81 -6.18 9.98 -17.34
CA VAL A 81 -6.81 9.94 -16.03
C VAL A 81 -5.96 9.05 -15.13
N PHE A 82 -5.03 9.66 -14.39
CA PHE A 82 -4.30 8.97 -13.34
C PHE A 82 -5.04 9.17 -12.01
N PRO A 83 -5.43 8.11 -11.28
CA PRO A 83 -6.05 8.26 -9.98
C PRO A 83 -5.18 9.09 -9.04
N ASN A 84 -5.75 10.11 -8.43
CA ASN A 84 -5.00 10.98 -7.53
C ASN A 84 -4.80 10.29 -6.17
N ILE A 85 -3.71 9.52 -6.06
CA ILE A 85 -3.32 8.80 -4.85
C ILE A 85 -2.77 9.69 -3.74
N SER A 86 -2.57 11.00 -4.01
CA SER A 86 -2.20 11.94 -2.95
C SER A 86 -3.36 12.23 -2.00
N ILE A 87 -4.59 11.92 -2.39
CA ILE A 87 -5.80 12.06 -1.58
C ILE A 87 -5.92 10.84 -0.66
N LEU A 88 -6.32 11.07 0.59
CA LEU A 88 -6.70 9.98 1.50
C LEU A 88 -8.07 9.45 1.12
N TRP A 89 -8.16 8.23 0.60
CA TRP A 89 -9.44 7.65 0.20
C TRP A 89 -10.10 6.96 1.40
N VAL A 90 -11.04 7.67 2.04
CA VAL A 90 -11.61 7.28 3.35
C VAL A 90 -12.28 5.91 3.30
N LYS A 91 -12.95 5.54 2.18
CA LYS A 91 -13.59 4.24 2.03
C LYS A 91 -12.56 3.10 2.13
N GLU A 92 -11.44 3.24 1.44
CA GLU A 92 -10.34 2.27 1.42
C GLU A 92 -9.63 2.20 2.77
N VAL A 93 -9.54 3.32 3.51
CA VAL A 93 -9.05 3.31 4.90
C VAL A 93 -9.96 2.45 5.77
N GLN A 94 -11.27 2.67 5.72
CA GLN A 94 -12.24 1.92 6.52
C GLN A 94 -12.26 0.43 6.16
N GLU A 95 -12.16 0.10 4.88
CA GLU A 95 -12.08 -1.27 4.41
C GLU A 95 -10.77 -1.95 4.86
N ALA A 96 -9.63 -1.28 4.70
CA ALA A 96 -8.33 -1.79 5.14
C ALA A 96 -8.31 -2.06 6.66
N TYR A 97 -8.88 -1.15 7.45
CA TYR A 97 -9.05 -1.33 8.89
C TYR A 97 -9.98 -2.50 9.21
N SER A 98 -11.16 -2.54 8.61
CA SER A 98 -12.18 -3.57 8.88
C SER A 98 -11.67 -4.97 8.58
N VAL A 99 -10.98 -5.14 7.45
CA VAL A 99 -10.37 -6.43 7.08
C VAL A 99 -9.25 -6.80 8.04
N ALA A 100 -8.38 -5.86 8.43
CA ALA A 100 -7.33 -6.12 9.40
C ALA A 100 -7.91 -6.51 10.78
N ARG A 101 -8.99 -5.85 11.21
CA ARG A 101 -9.71 -6.16 12.44
C ARG A 101 -10.38 -7.53 12.40
N ALA A 102 -11.14 -7.83 11.35
CA ALA A 102 -11.85 -9.09 11.18
C ALA A 102 -10.91 -10.31 11.16
N ASN A 103 -9.65 -10.10 10.78
CA ASN A 103 -8.64 -11.15 10.74
C ASN A 103 -7.70 -11.19 11.97
N ASP A 104 -8.01 -10.39 13.00
CA ASP A 104 -7.22 -10.23 14.22
C ASP A 104 -5.74 -9.86 13.93
N LYS A 105 -5.56 -8.90 13.01
CA LYS A 105 -4.23 -8.48 12.52
C LYS A 105 -3.74 -7.15 13.07
N LEU A 106 -4.60 -6.37 13.72
CA LEU A 106 -4.24 -5.07 14.29
C LEU A 106 -3.17 -5.20 15.39
N LYS A 107 -3.12 -6.36 16.06
CA LYS A 107 -2.17 -6.65 17.13
C LYS A 107 -0.73 -6.89 16.67
N TYR A 108 -0.50 -7.18 15.38
CA TYR A 108 0.85 -7.49 14.91
C TYR A 108 1.62 -6.19 14.64
N PRO A 109 2.82 -6.02 15.23
CA PRO A 109 3.64 -4.84 15.01
C PRO A 109 4.27 -4.81 13.61
N ASP A 110 4.21 -5.94 12.89
CA ASP A 110 4.76 -6.11 11.56
C ASP A 110 3.90 -7.13 10.78
N ASN A 111 4.28 -7.41 9.54
CA ASN A 111 3.56 -8.30 8.67
C ASN A 111 3.60 -9.76 9.17
N PRO A 112 2.46 -10.39 9.52
CA PRO A 112 2.45 -11.77 10.00
C PRO A 112 2.70 -12.80 8.89
N TYR A 113 2.71 -12.39 7.61
CA TYR A 113 2.94 -13.21 6.43
C TYR A 113 4.39 -13.17 5.93
N SER A 114 5.25 -12.38 6.55
CA SER A 114 6.67 -12.37 6.20
C SER A 114 7.35 -13.68 6.58
N SER A 115 8.45 -14.01 5.90
CA SER A 115 9.13 -15.29 6.16
C SER A 115 9.61 -15.43 7.60
N GLY A 116 9.31 -16.53 8.27
CA GLY A 116 9.57 -16.77 9.69
C GLY A 116 8.51 -16.19 10.64
N ARG A 117 7.35 -15.75 10.15
CA ARG A 117 6.26 -15.19 10.97
C ARG A 117 5.10 -16.19 11.13
N PRO A 118 4.22 -16.01 12.14
CA PRO A 118 3.20 -17.01 12.50
C PRO A 118 2.18 -17.37 11.42
N ARG A 119 2.10 -16.59 10.34
CA ARG A 119 1.15 -16.80 9.23
C ARG A 119 1.86 -16.80 7.87
N GLU A 120 3.15 -17.13 7.81
CA GLU A 120 3.91 -17.22 6.56
C GLU A 120 3.21 -18.10 5.51
N ASP A 121 2.72 -19.27 5.93
CA ASP A 121 2.07 -20.25 5.04
C ASP A 121 0.57 -20.00 4.83
N TRP A 122 0.04 -18.91 5.39
CA TRP A 122 -1.39 -18.62 5.29
C TRP A 122 -1.65 -17.72 4.10
N ASP A 123 -2.72 -17.98 3.37
CA ASP A 123 -3.14 -17.07 2.31
C ASP A 123 -3.54 -15.71 2.93
N PRO A 124 -3.00 -14.59 2.40
CA PRO A 124 -3.51 -13.28 2.77
C PRO A 124 -4.94 -13.15 2.23
N PRO A 125 -5.90 -12.65 3.04
CA PRO A 125 -7.27 -12.43 2.59
C PRO A 125 -7.24 -11.58 1.33
N THR A 126 -7.78 -12.16 0.27
CA THR A 126 -7.99 -11.54 -1.02
C THR A 126 -8.99 -10.40 -0.89
N TYR A 127 -8.88 -9.41 -1.77
CA TYR A 127 -9.87 -8.35 -1.89
C TYR A 127 -11.17 -8.96 -2.43
N GLY A 128 -12.28 -8.73 -1.73
CA GLY A 128 -13.67 -8.88 -2.19
C GLY A 128 -14.04 -10.15 -2.98
N GLN A 129 -14.88 -10.99 -2.38
CA GLN A 129 -16.10 -11.43 -3.05
C GLN A 129 -17.25 -10.57 -2.55
#